data_AF-A0A7C3V7M2-F1
#
_entry.id   AF-A0A7C3V7M2-F1
#
_cell.length_a   1.000
_cell.length_b   1.000
_cell.length_c   1.000
_cell.angle_alpha   90.00
_cell.angle_beta   90.00
_cell.angle_gamma   90.00
#
_symmetry.space_group_name_H-M   'P 1'
#
loop_
_entity.id
_entity.type
_entity.pdbx_description
1 polymer ?
#
loop_
_entity_poly.entity_id
_entity_poly.type
_entity_poly.pdbx_seq_one_letter_code
_entity_poly.pdbx_strand_id
1 'polypeptide(L)'
;METLRKWRLFHRGQSAMEVVTTYGWALLIFIIVLAVLFYLGILQPTSLTRPSCIMEPGFSCYSFKLVEGGELQLDFGQAKGNTILVTAVGCSKSENPTSMTTLSQPVLIPSGEHRFITGGDSGNAVNCTDENGNPLSSSESKLNSRFKGKVWVNYTEVATGMQRIVSGEITGTFEAATPTPSPTPTPSPIMGCGTISTPGNYALQSDLNSSGTCITITSGGSNSTLDCQGRTINGSGSGYGIYLNSATGVTVKNCVIKNFQHGVYTYNSHNNTITNNNVSSSTVYGVYTYNSHNNTITNNNVSSNSNTSFNIENSNNNRIINNVAYSNLGGGVYLSITLNNSVIGNTFNSNSGYGVGIYFSNNTMVDGNNMESNVGGISVSWLCYNTTMKNNNINITTSGHGIYTYYSINATITGNMVNSINQIDIHLWNSNYTTISNNIILNGNSRGISLAGGSSNIFILNNNITLCTNNGIYLADSSNNNRISGNLIYSNQYNGITMGNANNNTISNNTIYSHPYYGITISGGGNHTISNNNIYSNQRGINIASSNNVTFDSNTVCSNTYDFYCTSSTTSGNSTFTNNTGCTVTQIGTCS
;
A
#
# COMPACT_ATOMS: atom_id res chain seq x y z
N MET A 1 -28.87 -45.55 65.50
CA MET A 1 -29.02 -44.21 64.90
C MET A 1 -27.80 -43.31 65.14
N GLU A 2 -27.10 -43.42 66.28
CA GLU A 2 -25.95 -42.57 66.62
C GLU A 2 -24.67 -42.85 65.79
N THR A 3 -24.44 -44.11 65.40
CA THR A 3 -23.29 -44.54 64.59
C THR A 3 -23.37 -44.06 63.13
N LEU A 4 -24.57 -44.02 62.53
CA LEU A 4 -24.81 -43.48 61.19
C LEU A 4 -24.65 -41.95 61.12
N ARG A 5 -24.88 -41.24 62.24
CA ARG A 5 -24.74 -39.78 62.32
C ARG A 5 -23.27 -39.35 62.40
N LYS A 6 -22.43 -40.10 63.11
CA LYS A 6 -20.97 -39.88 63.17
C LYS A 6 -20.28 -40.15 61.83
N TRP A 7 -20.71 -41.18 61.08
CA TRP A 7 -20.12 -41.51 59.77
C TRP A 7 -20.39 -40.43 58.71
N ARG A 8 -21.62 -39.86 58.67
CA ARG A 8 -21.97 -38.74 57.77
C ARG A 8 -21.23 -37.42 58.09
N LEU A 9 -20.93 -37.14 59.35
CA LEU A 9 -20.17 -35.95 59.75
C LEU A 9 -18.69 -36.05 59.36
N PHE A 10 -18.09 -37.25 59.51
CA PHE A 10 -16.69 -37.48 59.14
C PHE A 10 -16.46 -37.36 57.62
N HIS A 11 -17.37 -37.90 56.79
CA HIS A 11 -17.28 -37.79 55.32
C HIS A 11 -17.47 -36.36 54.80
N ARG A 12 -18.31 -35.55 55.47
CA ARG A 12 -18.47 -34.11 55.14
C ARG A 12 -17.23 -33.30 55.49
N GLY A 13 -16.54 -33.62 56.59
CA GLY A 13 -15.26 -33.00 56.96
C GLY A 13 -14.13 -33.34 55.98
N GLN A 14 -14.08 -34.59 55.53
CA GLN A 14 -13.07 -35.05 54.56
C GLN A 14 -13.28 -34.43 53.17
N SER A 15 -14.53 -34.35 52.70
CA SER A 15 -14.87 -33.69 51.42
C SER A 15 -14.60 -32.18 51.47
N ALA A 16 -14.85 -31.52 52.62
CA ALA A 16 -14.54 -30.10 52.79
C ALA A 16 -13.03 -29.83 52.79
N MET A 17 -12.22 -30.72 53.37
CA MET A 17 -10.75 -30.63 53.36
C MET A 17 -10.16 -30.84 51.96
N GLU A 18 -10.75 -31.69 51.12
CA GLU A 18 -10.36 -31.84 49.71
C GLU A 18 -10.65 -30.58 48.89
N VAL A 19 -11.81 -29.94 49.08
CA VAL A 19 -12.15 -28.68 48.40
C VAL A 19 -11.21 -27.56 48.84
N VAL A 20 -10.88 -27.45 50.13
CA VAL A 20 -9.95 -26.43 50.63
C VAL A 20 -8.52 -26.67 50.16
N THR A 21 -8.05 -27.92 50.07
CA THR A 21 -6.69 -28.20 49.59
C THR A 21 -6.55 -28.10 48.07
N THR A 22 -7.60 -28.42 47.32
CA THR A 22 -7.58 -28.38 45.84
C THR A 22 -7.84 -26.98 45.30
N TYR A 23 -8.78 -26.23 45.88
CA TYR A 23 -9.13 -24.87 45.44
C TYR A 23 -8.48 -23.77 46.28
N GLY A 24 -7.97 -24.07 47.47
CA GLY A 24 -7.31 -23.07 48.34
C GLY A 24 -6.05 -22.49 47.71
N TRP A 25 -5.25 -23.31 47.03
CA TRP A 25 -4.09 -22.82 46.27
C TRP A 25 -4.50 -22.01 45.05
N ALA A 26 -5.57 -22.39 44.35
CA ALA A 26 -6.09 -21.62 43.23
C ALA A 26 -6.60 -20.24 43.68
N LEU A 27 -7.31 -20.18 44.82
CA LEU A 27 -7.77 -18.92 45.41
C LEU A 27 -6.60 -18.05 45.89
N LEU A 28 -5.59 -18.65 46.52
CA LEU A 28 -4.37 -17.95 46.94
C LEU A 28 -3.63 -17.37 45.74
N ILE A 29 -3.44 -18.16 44.66
CA ILE A 29 -2.83 -17.70 43.42
C ILE A 29 -3.67 -16.57 42.81
N PHE A 30 -4.99 -16.68 42.80
CA PHE A 30 -5.87 -15.64 42.28
C PHE A 30 -5.77 -14.33 43.07
N ILE A 31 -5.69 -14.40 44.40
CA ILE A 31 -5.48 -13.23 45.26
C ILE A 31 -4.09 -12.62 45.04
N ILE A 32 -3.05 -13.45 44.91
CA ILE A 32 -1.69 -12.98 44.61
C ILE A 32 -1.66 -12.31 43.23
N VAL A 33 -2.29 -12.90 42.22
CA VAL A 33 -2.40 -12.30 40.88
C VAL A 33 -3.15 -10.98 40.96
N LEU A 34 -4.29 -10.89 41.65
CA LEU A 34 -5.01 -9.64 41.85
C LEU A 34 -4.17 -8.59 42.59
N ALA A 35 -3.45 -8.98 43.64
CA ALA A 35 -2.55 -8.09 44.37
C ALA A 35 -1.39 -7.60 43.49
N VAL A 36 -0.83 -8.47 42.65
CA VAL A 36 0.21 -8.12 41.65
C VAL A 36 -0.38 -7.20 40.59
N LEU A 37 -1.56 -7.47 40.05
CA LEU A 37 -2.23 -6.60 39.06
C LEU A 37 -2.58 -5.23 39.65
N PHE A 38 -2.98 -5.18 40.93
CA PHE A 38 -3.23 -3.93 41.65
C PHE A 38 -1.91 -3.18 41.93
N TYR A 39 -0.86 -3.89 42.35
CA TYR A 39 0.49 -3.35 42.56
C TYR A 39 1.11 -2.83 41.27
N LEU A 40 0.88 -3.50 40.13
CA LEU A 40 1.30 -3.08 38.79
C LEU A 40 0.38 -2.00 38.18
N GLY A 41 -0.66 -1.56 38.90
CA GLY A 41 -1.54 -0.46 38.46
C GLY A 41 -2.55 -0.82 37.36
N ILE A 42 -2.63 -2.09 36.94
CA ILE A 42 -3.47 -2.55 35.83
C ILE A 42 -4.97 -2.39 36.12
N LEU A 43 -5.38 -2.45 37.40
CA LEU A 43 -6.77 -2.33 37.84
C LEU A 43 -7.16 -0.91 38.31
N GLN A 44 -6.32 0.10 38.08
CA GLN A 44 -6.67 1.49 38.40
C GLN A 44 -7.61 2.05 37.30
N PRO A 45 -8.81 2.59 37.64
CA PRO A 45 -9.76 3.13 36.66
C PRO A 45 -9.24 4.36 35.89
N THR A 46 -8.08 4.88 36.26
CA THR A 46 -7.42 6.05 35.66
C THR A 46 -6.68 5.75 34.37
N SER A 47 -6.48 4.48 34.00
CA SER A 47 -5.82 4.06 32.74
C SER A 47 -6.75 4.01 31.52
N LEU A 48 -8.05 4.23 31.71
CA LEU A 48 -9.07 4.02 30.66
C LEU A 48 -9.51 5.29 29.91
N THR A 49 -9.02 6.49 30.29
CA THR A 49 -9.18 7.70 29.47
C THR A 49 -7.89 7.97 28.71
N ARG A 50 -7.93 7.85 27.38
CA ARG A 50 -6.78 8.13 26.51
C ARG A 50 -6.28 9.57 26.72
N PRO A 51 -4.96 9.80 26.76
CA PRO A 51 -4.43 11.16 26.75
C PRO A 51 -4.92 11.89 25.49
N SER A 52 -5.34 13.15 25.65
CA SER A 52 -5.88 13.97 24.56
C SER A 52 -5.23 15.34 24.58
N CYS A 53 -4.80 15.81 23.42
CA CYS A 53 -4.26 17.15 23.21
C CYS A 53 -4.93 17.76 21.97
N ILE A 54 -5.75 18.79 22.15
CA ILE A 54 -6.56 19.38 21.08
C ILE A 54 -6.27 20.87 21.03
N MET A 55 -5.72 21.35 19.90
CA MET A 55 -5.41 22.76 19.66
C MET A 55 -6.48 23.42 18.79
N GLU A 56 -6.51 24.75 18.78
CA GLU A 56 -7.33 25.53 17.84
C GLU A 56 -6.96 25.27 16.36
N PRO A 57 -7.92 25.44 15.43
CA PRO A 57 -7.70 25.19 14.00
C PRO A 57 -6.48 25.91 13.40
N GLY A 58 -5.69 25.15 12.63
CA GLY A 58 -4.43 25.60 12.03
C GLY A 58 -3.18 25.27 12.85
N PHE A 59 -3.36 24.72 14.05
CA PHE A 59 -2.31 24.19 14.90
C PHE A 59 -2.61 22.74 15.30
N SER A 60 -1.55 21.97 15.52
CA SER A 60 -1.64 20.56 15.85
C SER A 60 -0.72 20.22 17.00
N CYS A 61 -1.20 19.37 17.90
CA CYS A 61 -0.39 18.77 18.94
C CYS A 61 -0.06 17.34 18.53
N TYR A 62 1.20 17.08 18.18
CA TYR A 62 1.65 15.79 17.67
C TYR A 62 1.87 14.79 18.80
N SER A 63 2.50 15.26 19.88
CA SER A 63 2.68 14.50 21.10
C SER A 63 2.84 15.46 22.28
N PHE A 64 2.55 14.98 23.50
CA PHE A 64 2.86 15.70 24.72
C PHE A 64 3.21 14.70 25.82
N LYS A 65 4.04 15.13 26.77
CA LYS A 65 4.40 14.36 27.94
C LYS A 65 4.36 15.24 29.19
N LEU A 66 3.74 14.72 30.25
CA LEU A 66 3.71 15.33 31.56
C LEU A 66 4.66 14.57 32.47
N VAL A 67 5.69 15.22 32.98
CA VAL A 67 6.74 14.60 33.81
C VAL A 67 6.45 14.85 35.29
N GLU A 68 6.73 13.84 36.13
CA GLU A 68 6.67 13.97 37.58
C GLU A 68 7.40 15.25 38.05
N GLY A 69 6.70 16.08 38.85
CA GLY A 69 7.16 17.42 39.21
C GLY A 69 6.46 18.57 38.45
N GLY A 70 5.58 18.25 37.49
CA GLY A 70 4.69 19.23 36.87
C GLY A 70 5.16 19.75 35.51
N GLU A 71 6.26 19.23 34.97
CA GLU A 71 6.82 19.69 33.68
C GLU A 71 6.01 19.16 32.49
N LEU A 72 5.75 20.04 31.52
CA LEU A 72 5.14 19.74 30.23
C LEU A 72 6.19 19.78 29.13
N GLN A 73 6.27 18.68 28.37
CA GLN A 73 7.01 18.59 27.11
C GLN A 73 5.99 18.50 25.98
N LEU A 74 6.08 19.39 24.99
CA LEU A 74 5.07 19.54 23.94
C LEU A 74 5.70 19.45 22.55
N ASP A 75 5.19 18.59 21.68
CA ASP A 75 5.52 18.58 20.24
C ASP A 75 4.41 19.30 19.47
N PHE A 76 4.75 20.49 18.99
CA PHE A 76 3.80 21.45 18.44
C PHE A 76 4.07 21.68 16.96
N GLY A 77 3.00 21.65 16.15
CA GLY A 77 3.07 21.90 14.72
C GLY A 77 2.00 22.87 14.23
N GLN A 78 2.22 23.38 13.02
CA GLN A 78 1.39 24.44 12.44
C GLN A 78 1.26 24.30 10.92
N ALA A 79 0.14 24.79 10.37
CA ALA A 79 -0.14 24.72 8.93
C ALA A 79 -0.74 26.04 8.37
N LYS A 80 -0.36 27.19 8.93
CA LYS A 80 -0.93 28.52 8.60
C LYS A 80 -0.20 29.26 7.45
N GLY A 81 0.62 28.58 6.66
CA GLY A 81 1.27 29.11 5.45
C GLY A 81 2.52 29.96 5.70
N ASN A 82 2.63 30.64 6.85
CA ASN A 82 3.81 31.44 7.23
C ASN A 82 4.60 30.76 8.36
N THR A 83 5.92 30.97 8.39
CA THR A 83 6.79 30.52 9.48
C THR A 83 6.48 31.28 10.78
N ILE A 84 6.38 30.56 11.88
CA ILE A 84 6.16 31.12 13.22
C ILE A 84 7.41 30.95 14.09
N LEU A 85 7.57 31.86 15.03
CA LEU A 85 8.59 31.83 16.06
C LEU A 85 7.92 31.71 17.43
N VAL A 86 8.02 30.55 18.08
CA VAL A 86 7.44 30.32 19.41
C VAL A 86 8.35 30.94 20.47
N THR A 87 7.78 31.79 21.31
CA THR A 87 8.52 32.61 22.30
C THR A 87 8.19 32.26 23.74
N ALA A 88 6.99 31.77 24.03
CA ALA A 88 6.60 31.32 25.36
C ALA A 88 5.53 30.22 25.30
N VAL A 89 5.54 29.34 26.29
CA VAL A 89 4.50 28.31 26.48
C VAL A 89 4.03 28.32 27.92
N GLY A 90 2.72 28.28 28.13
CA GLY A 90 2.11 28.15 29.44
C GLY A 90 1.26 26.90 29.54
N CYS A 91 1.18 26.33 30.75
CA CYS A 91 0.29 25.23 31.08
C CYS A 91 -0.40 25.53 32.40
N SER A 92 -1.73 25.47 32.46
CA SER A 92 -2.49 25.73 33.69
C SER A 92 -3.85 25.03 33.69
N LYS A 93 -4.39 24.77 34.88
CA LYS A 93 -5.81 24.41 35.06
C LYS A 93 -6.74 25.61 34.86
N SER A 94 -6.22 26.84 34.83
CA SER A 94 -7.01 28.05 34.62
C SER A 94 -7.57 28.16 33.19
N GLU A 95 -8.66 28.92 33.03
CA GLU A 95 -9.21 29.28 31.71
C GLU A 95 -8.41 30.41 31.03
N ASN A 96 -7.60 31.15 31.80
CA ASN A 96 -6.82 32.29 31.34
C ASN A 96 -5.30 32.00 31.38
N PRO A 97 -4.49 32.63 30.51
CA PRO A 97 -3.03 32.45 30.49
C PRO A 97 -2.38 33.16 31.69
N THR A 98 -2.36 32.52 32.85
CA THR A 98 -1.88 33.09 34.12
C THR A 98 -0.37 32.95 34.33
N SER A 99 0.26 31.94 33.71
CA SER A 99 1.68 31.64 33.88
C SER A 99 2.29 31.08 32.58
N MET A 100 2.88 31.94 31.74
CA MET A 100 3.63 31.51 30.54
C MET A 100 5.14 31.57 30.79
N THR A 101 5.82 30.46 30.51
CA THR A 101 7.28 30.36 30.57
C THR A 101 7.88 30.85 29.26
N THR A 102 8.66 31.93 29.33
CA THR A 102 9.43 32.43 28.17
C THR A 102 10.57 31.49 27.85
N LEU A 103 10.69 31.10 26.58
CA LEU A 103 11.75 30.24 26.10
C LEU A 103 13.06 31.04 25.98
N SER A 104 14.16 30.51 26.53
CA SER A 104 15.49 31.12 26.45
C SER A 104 16.04 31.16 25.02
N GLN A 105 15.63 30.21 24.18
CA GLN A 105 15.83 30.21 22.73
C GLN A 105 14.48 30.04 22.04
N PRO A 106 14.01 31.05 21.27
CA PRO A 106 12.76 30.93 20.52
C PRO A 106 12.83 29.81 19.47
N VAL A 107 11.77 29.01 19.35
CA VAL A 107 11.72 27.84 18.44
C VAL A 107 11.06 28.24 17.12
N LEU A 108 11.77 28.04 16.00
CA LEU A 108 11.30 28.39 14.67
C LEU A 108 10.61 27.18 14.00
N ILE A 109 9.36 27.35 13.59
CA ILE A 109 8.52 26.28 13.03
C ILE A 109 7.96 26.70 11.65
N PRO A 110 8.51 26.14 10.55
CA PRO A 110 7.99 26.34 9.20
C PRO A 110 6.55 25.82 9.03
N SER A 111 5.84 26.30 8.00
CA SER A 111 4.48 25.82 7.72
C SER A 111 4.49 24.37 7.24
N GLY A 112 3.67 23.53 7.88
CA GLY A 112 3.60 22.09 7.62
C GLY A 112 4.59 21.26 8.44
N GLU A 113 5.40 21.89 9.29
CA GLU A 113 6.35 21.20 10.18
C GLU A 113 5.90 21.26 11.65
N HIS A 114 6.55 20.44 12.47
CA HIS A 114 6.40 20.41 13.93
C HIS A 114 7.78 20.36 14.61
N ARG A 115 7.84 20.80 15.86
CA ARG A 115 9.05 20.79 16.70
C ARG A 115 8.69 20.51 18.15
N PHE A 116 9.59 19.80 18.84
CA PHE A 116 9.56 19.70 20.29
C PHE A 116 9.89 21.05 20.92
N ILE A 117 9.01 21.49 21.80
CA ILE A 117 9.19 22.64 22.66
C ILE A 117 9.45 22.09 24.06
N THR A 118 10.73 22.08 24.43
CA THR A 118 11.18 21.90 25.81
C THR A 118 11.70 23.24 26.31
N GLY A 119 11.47 23.56 27.59
CA GLY A 119 12.13 24.70 28.21
C GLY A 119 13.65 24.50 28.09
N GLY A 120 14.33 25.38 27.35
CA GLY A 120 15.76 25.23 27.03
C GLY A 120 16.65 25.22 28.28
N ASP A 121 17.81 24.58 28.13
CA ASP A 121 18.84 24.33 29.14
C ASP A 121 19.01 25.47 30.17
N SER A 122 19.12 25.08 31.45
CA SER A 122 19.23 25.91 32.66
C SER A 122 17.94 26.60 33.17
N GLY A 123 17.01 25.80 33.70
CA GLY A 123 16.17 26.23 34.83
C GLY A 123 14.75 26.71 34.54
N ASN A 124 14.32 26.84 33.28
CA ASN A 124 12.96 27.28 32.93
C ASN A 124 12.16 26.16 32.22
N ALA A 125 11.94 25.05 32.92
CA ALA A 125 10.99 24.03 32.48
C ALA A 125 9.57 24.62 32.37
N VAL A 126 8.79 24.18 31.37
CA VAL A 126 7.40 24.60 31.22
C VAL A 126 6.57 23.85 32.26
N ASN A 127 6.37 24.44 33.43
CA ASN A 127 5.63 23.80 34.51
C ASN A 127 4.15 24.13 34.44
N CYS A 128 3.32 23.10 34.54
CA CYS A 128 1.88 23.23 34.69
C CYS A 128 1.52 23.80 36.07
N THR A 129 0.51 24.65 36.10
CA THR A 129 0.05 25.36 37.29
C THR A 129 -1.39 25.02 37.68
N ASP A 130 -1.76 25.31 38.92
CA ASP A 130 -3.15 25.25 39.41
C ASP A 130 -4.03 26.37 38.82
N GLU A 131 -5.31 26.42 39.22
CA GLU A 131 -6.29 27.41 38.73
C GLU A 131 -5.91 28.86 39.07
N ASN A 132 -5.04 29.06 40.06
CA ASN A 132 -4.57 30.36 40.56
C ASN A 132 -3.19 30.74 40.00
N GLY A 133 -2.58 29.92 39.15
CA GLY A 133 -1.26 30.15 38.55
C GLY A 133 -0.08 29.74 39.43
N ASN A 134 -0.32 29.05 40.55
CA ASN A 134 0.75 28.51 41.41
C ASN A 134 1.26 27.16 40.87
N PRO A 135 2.52 26.78 41.15
CA PRO A 135 3.02 25.45 40.83
C PRO A 135 2.15 24.35 41.44
N LEU A 136 1.91 23.26 40.70
CA LEU A 136 1.13 22.13 41.19
C LEU A 136 1.74 21.55 42.48
N SER A 137 0.89 21.19 43.43
CA SER A 137 1.36 20.55 44.67
C SER A 137 2.00 19.18 44.39
N SER A 138 2.89 18.74 45.27
CA SER A 138 3.55 17.42 45.16
C SER A 138 2.58 16.23 45.14
N SER A 139 1.34 16.42 45.62
CA SER A 139 0.24 15.45 45.47
C SER A 139 -0.42 15.47 44.09
N GLU A 140 -0.46 16.62 43.43
CA GLU A 140 -1.10 16.80 42.12
C GLU A 140 -0.18 16.54 40.93
N SER A 141 1.14 16.57 41.14
CA SER A 141 2.16 16.29 40.12
C SER A 141 2.91 14.98 40.35
N LYS A 142 2.35 14.07 41.16
CA LYS A 142 2.93 12.76 41.50
C LYS A 142 2.80 11.80 40.32
N LEU A 143 3.72 10.84 40.18
CA LEU A 143 3.59 9.75 39.22
C LEU A 143 2.17 9.13 39.21
N ASN A 144 1.60 8.96 38.01
CA ASN A 144 0.24 8.48 37.71
C ASN A 144 -0.93 9.37 38.16
N SER A 145 -0.67 10.57 38.69
CA SER A 145 -1.73 11.55 38.94
C SER A 145 -2.19 12.20 37.64
N ARG A 146 -3.47 12.59 37.57
CA ARG A 146 -4.10 13.11 36.35
C ARG A 146 -4.04 14.64 36.30
N PHE A 147 -3.69 15.17 35.14
CA PHE A 147 -3.78 16.58 34.81
C PHE A 147 -4.83 16.81 33.71
N LYS A 148 -5.68 17.81 33.89
CA LYS A 148 -6.55 18.36 32.86
C LYS A 148 -6.42 19.88 32.94
N GLY A 149 -6.07 20.53 31.83
CA GLY A 149 -5.88 21.96 31.78
C GLY A 149 -5.73 22.48 30.35
N LYS A 150 -5.45 23.77 30.22
CA LYS A 150 -5.15 24.42 28.95
C LYS A 150 -3.66 24.67 28.79
N VAL A 151 -3.24 24.63 27.53
CA VAL A 151 -1.92 25.02 27.07
C VAL A 151 -2.06 26.26 26.20
N TRP A 152 -1.19 27.23 26.44
CA TRP A 152 -1.08 28.43 25.61
C TRP A 152 0.29 28.49 24.98
N VAL A 153 0.33 28.80 23.69
CA VAL A 153 1.56 28.99 22.93
C VAL A 153 1.57 30.42 22.39
N ASN A 154 2.56 31.19 22.82
CA ASN A 154 2.80 32.54 22.34
C ASN A 154 3.81 32.49 21.19
N TYR A 155 3.41 32.97 20.01
CA TYR A 155 4.23 32.94 18.81
C TYR A 155 4.21 34.28 18.07
N THR A 156 5.30 34.56 17.37
CA THR A 156 5.43 35.72 16.47
C THR A 156 5.49 35.22 15.04
N GLU A 157 4.65 35.75 14.17
CA GLU A 157 4.72 35.46 12.74
C GLU A 157 5.95 36.16 12.14
N VAL A 158 6.87 35.41 11.53
CA VAL A 158 8.13 35.97 11.02
C VAL A 158 7.89 36.98 9.88
N ALA A 159 6.87 36.73 9.06
CA ALA A 159 6.55 37.59 7.90
C ALA A 159 5.95 38.95 8.29
N THR A 160 5.20 39.01 9.41
CA THR A 160 4.46 40.22 9.81
C THR A 160 5.01 40.87 11.08
N GLY A 161 5.84 40.16 11.84
CA GLY A 161 6.33 40.59 13.15
C GLY A 161 5.25 40.63 14.24
N MET A 162 4.01 40.22 13.93
CA MET A 162 2.89 40.27 14.88
C MET A 162 2.95 39.10 15.86
N GLN A 163 2.81 39.41 17.15
CA GLN A 163 2.71 38.43 18.22
C GLN A 163 1.26 37.99 18.43
N ARG A 164 1.04 36.68 18.62
CA ARG A 164 -0.26 36.04 18.78
C ARG A 164 -0.18 34.91 19.81
N ILE A 165 -1.31 34.60 20.42
CA ILE A 165 -1.43 33.47 21.37
C ILE A 165 -2.45 32.49 20.79
N VAL A 166 -2.14 31.20 20.86
CA VAL A 166 -3.08 30.12 20.56
C VAL A 166 -3.27 29.25 21.81
N SER A 167 -4.49 28.77 22.03
CA SER A 167 -4.79 27.86 23.12
C SER A 167 -5.15 26.44 22.64
N GLY A 168 -5.04 25.48 23.56
CA GLY A 168 -5.55 24.12 23.38
C GLY A 168 -5.76 23.42 24.72
N GLU A 169 -6.50 22.32 24.69
CA GLU A 169 -6.81 21.52 25.87
C GLU A 169 -5.90 20.29 25.95
N ILE A 170 -5.32 20.04 27.11
CA ILE A 170 -4.55 18.84 27.41
C ILE A 170 -5.17 18.05 28.56
N THR A 171 -5.22 16.73 28.39
CA THR A 171 -5.63 15.79 29.44
C THR A 171 -4.69 14.60 29.40
N GLY A 172 -3.96 14.33 30.49
CA GLY A 172 -2.99 13.24 30.57
C GLY A 172 -2.62 12.89 32.01
N THR A 173 -1.72 11.92 32.18
CA THR A 173 -1.18 11.51 33.49
C THR A 173 0.30 11.84 33.58
N PHE A 174 0.78 12.16 34.78
CA PHE A 174 2.21 12.38 35.02
C PHE A 174 2.98 11.07 34.97
N GLU A 175 4.03 11.03 34.17
CA GLU A 175 4.89 9.87 33.95
C GLU A 175 6.28 10.12 34.53
N ALA A 176 7.03 9.04 34.77
CA ALA A 176 8.40 9.14 35.25
C ALA A 176 9.26 9.89 34.22
N ALA A 177 10.19 10.70 34.73
CA ALA A 177 11.25 11.29 33.94
C ALA A 177 11.98 10.16 33.21
N THR A 178 11.79 10.07 31.89
CA THR A 178 12.66 9.25 31.06
C THR A 178 14.05 9.86 31.14
N PRO A 179 15.14 9.06 31.23
CA PRO A 179 16.47 9.62 31.02
C PRO A 179 16.40 10.43 29.72
N THR A 180 16.73 11.72 29.82
CA THR A 180 16.80 12.62 28.67
C THR A 180 17.47 11.87 27.53
N PRO A 181 16.89 11.83 26.31
CA PRO A 181 17.65 11.31 25.18
C PRO A 181 18.95 12.09 25.16
N SER A 182 20.06 11.38 25.37
CA SER A 182 21.41 11.92 25.19
C SER A 182 21.39 12.75 23.91
N PRO A 183 21.96 13.98 23.88
CA PRO A 183 21.93 14.82 22.70
C PRO A 183 22.30 13.93 21.52
N THR A 184 21.37 13.81 20.56
CA THR A 184 21.55 12.90 19.42
C THR A 184 22.96 13.14 18.91
N PRO A 185 23.85 12.13 18.91
CA PRO A 185 25.26 12.35 18.60
C PRO A 185 25.30 13.11 17.28
N THR A 186 25.93 14.28 17.31
CA THR A 186 26.03 15.17 16.15
C THR A 186 26.53 14.32 14.99
N PRO A 187 25.84 14.28 13.85
CA PRO A 187 26.20 13.37 12.76
C PRO A 187 27.65 13.58 12.36
N SER A 188 28.40 12.48 12.24
CA SER A 188 29.77 12.48 11.75
C SER A 188 29.82 13.14 10.37
N PRO A 189 30.58 14.22 10.17
CA PRO A 189 30.59 14.95 8.92
C PRO A 189 31.31 14.16 7.81
N ILE A 190 30.70 14.09 6.63
CA ILE A 190 31.29 13.57 5.40
C ILE A 190 31.61 14.76 4.48
N MET A 191 32.90 14.97 4.20
CA MET A 191 33.41 16.03 3.31
C MET A 191 33.95 15.47 1.97
N GLY A 192 34.00 14.16 1.81
CA GLY A 192 34.58 13.48 0.65
C GLY A 192 33.98 12.10 0.44
N CYS A 193 34.12 11.57 -0.77
CA CYS A 193 33.82 10.17 -1.05
C CYS A 193 34.70 9.24 -0.20
N GLY A 194 34.17 8.11 0.24
CA GLY A 194 34.89 7.22 1.15
C GLY A 194 34.05 6.04 1.66
N THR A 195 34.59 5.35 2.66
CA THR A 195 34.01 4.13 3.22
C THR A 195 33.53 4.35 4.65
N ILE A 196 32.29 3.97 4.92
CA ILE A 196 31.69 3.89 6.26
C ILE A 196 31.81 2.43 6.73
N SER A 197 32.63 2.21 7.75
CA SER A 197 32.96 0.89 8.29
C SER A 197 32.62 0.73 9.77
N THR A 198 32.00 1.73 10.39
CA THR A 198 31.52 1.67 11.78
C THR A 198 30.08 2.21 11.87
N PRO A 199 29.23 1.67 12.76
CA PRO A 199 27.87 2.14 12.92
C PRO A 199 27.83 3.60 13.37
N GLY A 200 26.94 4.41 12.81
CA GLY A 200 26.78 5.79 13.26
C GLY A 200 25.84 6.63 12.40
N ASN A 201 25.60 7.86 12.83
CA ASN A 201 24.90 8.86 12.04
C ASN A 201 25.93 9.68 11.29
N TYR A 202 25.78 9.78 9.97
CA TYR A 202 26.67 10.49 9.08
C TYR A 202 25.88 11.51 8.27
N ALA A 203 26.49 12.68 8.05
CA ALA A 203 25.85 13.71 7.24
C ALA A 203 26.83 14.38 6.28
N LEU A 204 26.41 14.58 5.02
CA LEU A 204 27.22 15.32 4.06
C LEU A 204 27.27 16.79 4.44
N GLN A 205 28.46 17.40 4.32
CA GLN A 205 28.67 18.82 4.58
C GLN A 205 28.89 19.65 3.30
N SER A 206 29.22 18.99 2.18
CA SER A 206 29.39 19.59 0.86
C SER A 206 28.92 18.65 -0.23
N ASP A 207 28.71 19.19 -1.44
CA ASP A 207 28.53 18.37 -2.63
C ASP A 207 29.80 17.57 -2.93
N LEU A 208 29.64 16.35 -3.44
CA LEU A 208 30.72 15.41 -3.74
C LEU A 208 30.79 15.13 -5.24
N ASN A 209 32.01 14.99 -5.76
CA ASN A 209 32.26 14.55 -7.13
C ASN A 209 33.13 13.28 -7.10
N SER A 210 32.84 12.32 -7.98
CA SER A 210 33.56 11.05 -8.06
C SER A 210 33.74 10.58 -9.50
N SER A 211 34.88 9.96 -9.81
CA SER A 211 35.13 9.26 -11.07
C SER A 211 34.82 7.75 -11.01
N GLY A 212 34.41 7.25 -9.84
CA GLY A 212 34.04 5.86 -9.58
C GLY A 212 33.04 5.77 -8.44
N THR A 213 33.08 4.72 -7.63
CA THR A 213 32.18 4.61 -6.48
C THR A 213 32.45 5.70 -5.44
N CYS A 214 31.42 6.44 -5.00
CA CYS A 214 31.62 7.54 -4.04
C CYS A 214 31.51 7.09 -2.58
N ILE A 215 30.32 6.68 -2.11
CA ILE A 215 30.13 6.25 -0.72
C ILE A 215 29.95 4.74 -0.67
N THR A 216 30.81 4.03 0.08
CA THR A 216 30.65 2.60 0.35
C THR A 216 30.35 2.37 1.83
N ILE A 217 29.26 1.67 2.13
CA ILE A 217 28.92 1.24 3.49
C ILE A 217 29.15 -0.26 3.54
N THR A 218 30.13 -0.69 4.35
CA THR A 218 30.48 -2.11 4.49
C THR A 218 29.71 -2.75 5.64
N SER A 219 29.87 -4.06 5.84
CA SER A 219 29.26 -4.78 6.96
C SER A 219 29.53 -4.16 8.33
N GLY A 220 30.73 -3.61 8.55
CA GLY A 220 31.08 -2.88 9.78
C GLY A 220 30.27 -1.58 9.96
N GLY A 221 29.79 -0.98 8.86
CA GLY A 221 28.93 0.19 8.85
C GLY A 221 27.43 -0.12 8.99
N SER A 222 27.04 -1.35 9.34
CA SER A 222 25.64 -1.72 9.58
C SER A 222 25.00 -0.84 10.65
N ASN A 223 23.67 -0.66 10.60
CA ASN A 223 22.90 0.23 11.48
C ASN A 223 23.29 1.72 11.40
N SER A 224 23.91 2.14 10.30
CA SER A 224 24.25 3.54 10.09
C SER A 224 23.13 4.31 9.41
N THR A 225 23.05 5.62 9.69
CA THR A 225 22.25 6.56 8.91
C THR A 225 23.17 7.45 8.09
N LEU A 226 22.95 7.51 6.79
CA LEU A 226 23.56 8.48 5.88
C LEU A 226 22.50 9.50 5.47
N ASP A 227 22.65 10.74 5.92
CA ASP A 227 21.80 11.88 5.56
C ASP A 227 22.58 12.86 4.67
N CYS A 228 22.23 12.96 3.39
CA CYS A 228 22.90 13.91 2.51
C CYS A 228 22.42 15.35 2.70
N GLN A 229 21.36 15.59 3.48
CA GLN A 229 20.84 16.94 3.74
C GLN A 229 20.56 17.74 2.46
N GLY A 230 20.05 17.07 1.42
CA GLY A 230 19.76 17.66 0.10
C GLY A 230 20.97 17.86 -0.82
N ARG A 231 22.18 17.48 -0.38
CA ARG A 231 23.42 17.69 -1.15
C ARG A 231 23.59 16.68 -2.28
N THR A 232 24.41 17.07 -3.25
CA THR A 232 24.65 16.33 -4.48
C THR A 232 25.86 15.40 -4.36
N ILE A 233 25.70 14.15 -4.79
CA ILE A 233 26.77 13.21 -5.12
C ILE A 233 26.75 13.04 -6.64
N ASN A 234 27.79 13.53 -7.32
CA ASN A 234 27.89 13.58 -8.78
C ASN A 234 29.00 12.66 -9.28
N GLY A 235 28.66 11.75 -10.19
CA GLY A 235 29.60 10.82 -10.81
C GLY A 235 30.02 11.20 -12.23
N SER A 236 30.83 10.35 -12.86
CA SER A 236 31.27 10.45 -14.26
C SER A 236 30.62 9.42 -15.20
N GLY A 237 29.60 8.70 -14.74
CA GLY A 237 28.91 7.61 -15.46
C GLY A 237 29.42 6.20 -15.14
N SER A 238 30.38 6.08 -14.20
CA SER A 238 31.02 4.83 -13.75
C SER A 238 30.87 4.64 -12.24
N GLY A 239 30.91 3.38 -11.78
CA GLY A 239 30.80 3.05 -10.36
C GLY A 239 29.43 3.35 -9.74
N TYR A 240 29.37 3.40 -8.42
CA TYR A 240 28.11 3.55 -7.67
C TYR A 240 28.07 4.84 -6.86
N GLY A 241 26.94 5.55 -6.84
CA GLY A 241 26.80 6.74 -6.02
C GLY A 241 26.90 6.39 -4.54
N ILE A 242 26.00 5.50 -4.10
CA ILE A 242 25.99 4.92 -2.76
C ILE A 242 25.93 3.39 -2.89
N TYR A 243 26.88 2.70 -2.28
CA TYR A 243 27.02 1.25 -2.33
C TYR A 243 26.94 0.63 -0.95
N LEU A 244 25.92 -0.20 -0.71
CA LEU A 244 25.78 -1.00 0.50
C LEU A 244 26.31 -2.41 0.18
N ASN A 245 27.41 -2.77 0.83
CA ASN A 245 28.10 -4.04 0.61
C ASN A 245 28.07 -4.88 1.89
N SER A 246 27.16 -5.86 1.93
CA SER A 246 26.89 -6.67 3.12
C SER A 246 26.51 -5.86 4.36
N ALA A 247 25.95 -4.66 4.15
CA ALA A 247 25.54 -3.74 5.22
C ALA A 247 24.05 -3.90 5.51
N THR A 248 23.69 -4.03 6.79
CA THR A 248 22.32 -4.30 7.23
C THR A 248 21.81 -3.18 8.13
N GLY A 249 20.51 -2.87 8.07
CA GLY A 249 19.91 -1.85 8.95
C GLY A 249 20.31 -0.41 8.62
N VAL A 250 20.85 -0.16 7.43
CA VAL A 250 21.31 1.16 7.00
C VAL A 250 20.13 2.00 6.52
N THR A 251 20.13 3.28 6.88
CA THR A 251 19.21 4.28 6.30
C THR A 251 19.97 5.25 5.41
N VAL A 252 19.57 5.36 4.14
CA VAL A 252 20.10 6.36 3.18
C VAL A 252 19.00 7.35 2.85
N LYS A 253 19.22 8.63 3.15
CA LYS A 253 18.19 9.65 2.95
C LYS A 253 18.67 11.02 2.49
N ASN A 254 17.75 11.75 1.87
CA ASN A 254 17.88 13.14 1.47
C ASN A 254 19.05 13.40 0.50
N CYS A 255 19.41 12.43 -0.35
CA CYS A 255 20.53 12.55 -1.29
C CYS A 255 20.08 12.93 -2.69
N VAL A 256 20.86 13.78 -3.37
CA VAL A 256 20.76 14.00 -4.82
C VAL A 256 21.90 13.25 -5.50
N ILE A 257 21.63 12.14 -6.16
CA ILE A 257 22.63 11.22 -6.72
C ILE A 257 22.51 11.22 -8.24
N LYS A 258 23.57 11.54 -8.95
CA LYS A 258 23.53 11.62 -10.42
C LYS A 258 24.79 11.14 -11.11
N ASN A 259 24.64 10.68 -12.36
CA ASN A 259 25.73 10.31 -13.26
C ASN A 259 26.59 9.13 -12.74
N PHE A 260 25.98 8.03 -12.30
CA PHE A 260 26.68 6.80 -11.92
C PHE A 260 26.24 5.62 -12.78
N GLN A 261 26.90 4.47 -12.69
CA GLN A 261 26.36 3.24 -13.28
C GLN A 261 25.06 2.83 -12.57
N HIS A 262 25.12 2.80 -11.24
CA HIS A 262 23.96 2.67 -10.37
C HIS A 262 23.97 3.84 -9.37
N GLY A 263 22.84 4.53 -9.21
CA GLY A 263 22.74 5.59 -8.22
C GLY A 263 22.89 5.05 -6.80
N VAL A 264 22.02 4.13 -6.42
CA VAL A 264 22.10 3.37 -5.16
C VAL A 264 22.17 1.89 -5.48
N TYR A 265 23.16 1.19 -4.93
CA TYR A 265 23.31 -0.24 -5.10
C TYR A 265 23.38 -0.96 -3.75
N THR A 266 22.50 -1.93 -3.53
CA THR A 266 22.54 -2.82 -2.35
C THR A 266 22.93 -4.23 -2.79
N TYR A 267 24.02 -4.76 -2.22
CA TYR A 267 24.52 -6.09 -2.50
C TYR A 267 24.65 -6.88 -1.20
N ASN A 268 24.01 -8.04 -1.10
CA ASN A 268 23.96 -8.86 0.12
C ASN A 268 23.54 -8.06 1.37
N SER A 269 22.71 -7.03 1.19
CA SER A 269 22.45 -6.01 2.19
C SER A 269 20.98 -6.02 2.58
N HIS A 270 20.69 -6.25 3.85
CA HIS A 270 19.34 -6.56 4.33
C HIS A 270 18.77 -5.47 5.22
N ASN A 271 17.44 -5.41 5.36
CA ASN A 271 16.76 -4.55 6.34
C ASN A 271 17.13 -3.06 6.21
N ASN A 272 17.47 -2.60 5.01
CA ASN A 272 17.87 -1.20 4.78
C ASN A 272 16.67 -0.35 4.39
N THR A 273 16.77 0.94 4.66
CA THR A 273 15.79 1.95 4.24
C THR A 273 16.45 2.94 3.28
N ILE A 274 15.92 3.04 2.07
CA ILE A 274 16.35 4.03 1.08
C ILE A 274 15.17 5.00 0.91
N THR A 275 15.31 6.24 1.36
CA THR A 275 14.18 7.17 1.41
C THR A 275 14.48 8.62 1.08
N ASN A 276 13.54 9.33 0.46
CA ASN A 276 13.66 10.76 0.14
C ASN A 276 14.91 11.10 -0.69
N ASN A 277 15.35 10.19 -1.57
CA ASN A 277 16.49 10.44 -2.46
C ASN A 277 16.00 10.81 -3.86
N ASN A 278 16.73 11.69 -4.53
CA ASN A 278 16.60 11.99 -5.94
C ASN A 278 17.75 11.31 -6.69
N VAL A 279 17.43 10.34 -7.56
CA VAL A 279 18.41 9.56 -8.31
C VAL A 279 18.19 9.73 -9.80
N SER A 280 19.16 10.31 -10.51
CA SER A 280 18.98 10.63 -11.92
C SER A 280 20.19 10.34 -12.81
N SER A 281 19.94 10.16 -14.10
CA SER A 281 21.01 10.08 -15.12
C SER A 281 22.01 8.94 -14.85
N SER A 282 21.57 7.85 -14.23
CA SER A 282 22.41 6.66 -14.10
C SER A 282 22.50 5.95 -15.45
N THR A 283 23.68 5.45 -15.79
CA THR A 283 23.92 4.79 -17.08
C THR A 283 23.34 3.38 -17.14
N VAL A 284 22.86 2.83 -16.02
CA VAL A 284 22.09 1.59 -15.95
C VAL A 284 20.85 1.76 -15.08
N TYR A 285 20.91 1.46 -13.78
CA TYR A 285 19.74 1.46 -12.89
C TYR A 285 19.79 2.64 -11.92
N GLY A 286 18.65 3.21 -11.55
CA GLY A 286 18.60 4.22 -10.50
C GLY A 286 18.92 3.61 -9.13
N VAL A 287 18.04 2.73 -8.67
CA VAL A 287 18.22 1.93 -7.45
C VAL A 287 18.25 0.46 -7.84
N TYR A 288 19.33 -0.23 -7.47
CA TYR A 288 19.53 -1.64 -7.72
C TYR A 288 19.68 -2.41 -6.42
N THR A 289 18.88 -3.46 -6.24
CA THR A 289 19.03 -4.39 -5.12
C THR A 289 19.33 -5.80 -5.65
N TYR A 290 20.46 -6.36 -5.24
CA TYR A 290 20.87 -7.70 -5.60
C TYR A 290 21.14 -8.54 -4.34
N ASN A 291 20.52 -9.72 -4.26
CA ASN A 291 20.58 -10.61 -3.10
C ASN A 291 20.33 -9.88 -1.76
N SER A 292 19.40 -8.93 -1.78
CA SER A 292 19.19 -7.94 -0.71
C SER A 292 17.74 -7.98 -0.26
N HIS A 293 17.50 -8.60 0.88
CA HIS A 293 16.16 -8.89 1.40
C HIS A 293 15.66 -7.87 2.43
N ASN A 294 14.33 -7.81 2.60
CA ASN A 294 13.67 -7.04 3.66
C ASN A 294 13.96 -5.52 3.61
N ASN A 295 14.31 -4.97 2.46
CA ASN A 295 14.58 -3.54 2.32
C ASN A 295 13.28 -2.75 2.07
N THR A 296 13.25 -1.52 2.56
CA THR A 296 12.18 -0.55 2.29
C THR A 296 12.73 0.57 1.43
N ILE A 297 12.19 0.72 0.22
CA ILE A 297 12.53 1.79 -0.72
C ILE A 297 11.31 2.69 -0.80
N THR A 298 11.38 3.89 -0.24
CA THR A 298 10.19 4.74 -0.11
C THR A 298 10.41 6.22 -0.33
N ASN A 299 9.45 6.90 -0.97
CA ASN A 299 9.48 8.34 -1.23
C ASN A 299 10.72 8.80 -2.02
N ASN A 300 11.28 7.94 -2.88
CA ASN A 300 12.38 8.32 -3.76
C ASN A 300 11.86 8.81 -5.11
N ASN A 301 12.58 9.76 -5.70
CA ASN A 301 12.37 10.24 -7.05
C ASN A 301 13.48 9.68 -7.96
N VAL A 302 13.14 8.91 -8.99
CA VAL A 302 14.11 8.22 -9.84
C VAL A 302 13.84 8.46 -11.32
N SER A 303 14.70 9.22 -11.99
CA SER A 303 14.39 9.73 -13.33
C SER A 303 15.55 9.72 -14.32
N SER A 304 15.22 9.70 -15.61
CA SER A 304 16.21 9.87 -16.70
C SER A 304 17.38 8.88 -16.65
N ASN A 305 17.16 7.68 -16.11
CA ASN A 305 18.16 6.61 -16.11
C ASN A 305 18.07 5.81 -17.42
N SER A 306 19.20 5.27 -17.87
CA SER A 306 19.29 4.54 -19.15
C SER A 306 18.65 3.15 -19.13
N ASN A 307 18.13 2.70 -18.00
CA ASN A 307 17.37 1.46 -17.84
C ASN A 307 16.33 1.65 -16.70
N THR A 308 15.84 0.56 -16.10
CA THR A 308 14.79 0.55 -15.08
C THR A 308 15.15 1.40 -13.86
N SER A 309 14.15 2.11 -13.32
CA SER A 309 14.31 2.96 -12.13
C SER A 309 14.67 2.15 -10.89
N PHE A 310 13.86 1.14 -10.56
CA PHE A 310 14.08 0.23 -9.43
C PHE A 310 14.24 -1.20 -9.94
N ASN A 311 15.47 -1.73 -9.89
CA ASN A 311 15.75 -3.12 -10.26
C ASN A 311 15.92 -3.98 -9.00
N ILE A 312 15.09 -5.01 -8.83
CA ILE A 312 15.05 -5.87 -7.66
C ILE A 312 15.28 -7.32 -8.11
N GLU A 313 16.50 -7.81 -7.88
CA GLU A 313 16.95 -9.10 -8.39
C GLU A 313 17.40 -10.03 -7.26
N ASN A 314 16.93 -11.28 -7.27
CA ASN A 314 17.23 -12.27 -6.24
C ASN A 314 16.97 -11.73 -4.81
N SER A 315 15.96 -10.87 -4.66
CA SER A 315 15.80 -10.01 -3.49
C SER A 315 14.36 -10.12 -2.97
N ASN A 316 14.18 -10.84 -1.86
CA ASN A 316 12.89 -11.18 -1.29
C ASN A 316 12.40 -10.19 -0.23
N ASN A 317 11.08 -10.16 -0.02
CA ASN A 317 10.42 -9.40 1.06
C ASN A 317 10.71 -7.88 1.04
N ASN A 318 11.02 -7.30 -0.11
CA ASN A 318 11.23 -5.87 -0.24
C ASN A 318 9.91 -5.11 -0.45
N ARG A 319 9.90 -3.86 -0.01
CA ARG A 319 8.75 -2.96 -0.06
C ARG A 319 9.14 -1.70 -0.84
N ILE A 320 8.53 -1.51 -2.00
CA ILE A 320 8.73 -0.34 -2.86
C ILE A 320 7.47 0.52 -2.74
N ILE A 321 7.54 1.62 -1.97
CA ILE A 321 6.36 2.36 -1.50
C ILE A 321 6.44 3.86 -1.83
N ASN A 322 5.40 4.42 -2.44
CA ASN A 322 5.26 5.87 -2.64
C ASN A 322 6.47 6.51 -3.38
N ASN A 323 7.11 5.77 -4.26
CA ASN A 323 8.18 6.31 -5.09
C ASN A 323 7.61 6.89 -6.39
N VAL A 324 8.34 7.83 -6.96
CA VAL A 324 8.04 8.42 -8.26
C VAL A 324 9.16 8.05 -9.22
N ALA A 325 8.82 7.46 -10.35
CA ALA A 325 9.77 7.09 -11.38
C ALA A 325 9.29 7.55 -12.76
N TYR A 326 10.08 8.39 -13.42
CA TYR A 326 9.68 8.97 -14.71
C TYR A 326 10.80 9.15 -15.73
N SER A 327 10.41 9.10 -17.01
CA SER A 327 11.29 9.34 -18.15
C SER A 327 12.57 8.48 -18.13
N ASN A 328 12.48 7.25 -17.64
CA ASN A 328 13.57 6.28 -17.71
C ASN A 328 13.47 5.47 -19.01
N LEU A 329 14.60 5.06 -19.58
CA LEU A 329 14.62 4.26 -20.81
C LEU A 329 14.25 2.78 -20.56
N GLY A 330 14.17 2.34 -19.30
CA GLY A 330 13.59 1.05 -18.91
C GLY A 330 12.21 1.19 -18.28
N GLY A 331 11.83 0.25 -17.42
CA GLY A 331 10.56 0.28 -16.68
C GLY A 331 10.63 1.10 -15.38
N GLY A 332 9.50 1.17 -14.67
CA GLY A 332 9.46 1.76 -13.33
C GLY A 332 10.10 0.83 -12.29
N VAL A 333 9.49 -0.35 -12.08
CA VAL A 333 10.02 -1.41 -11.23
C VAL A 333 10.20 -2.68 -12.04
N TYR A 334 11.33 -3.37 -11.87
CA TYR A 334 11.56 -4.71 -12.40
C TYR A 334 11.91 -5.68 -11.27
N LEU A 335 11.16 -6.76 -11.17
CA LEU A 335 11.31 -7.84 -10.17
C LEU A 335 11.71 -9.12 -10.90
N SER A 336 12.88 -9.68 -10.56
CA SER A 336 13.41 -10.89 -11.21
C SER A 336 13.92 -11.91 -10.20
N ILE A 337 13.40 -13.14 -10.28
CA ILE A 337 13.79 -14.25 -9.41
C ILE A 337 13.57 -13.87 -7.93
N THR A 338 12.34 -13.48 -7.58
CA THR A 338 12.05 -12.94 -6.25
C THR A 338 10.80 -13.54 -5.60
N LEU A 339 10.70 -13.39 -4.27
CA LEU A 339 9.58 -13.85 -3.46
C LEU A 339 9.06 -12.75 -2.52
N ASN A 340 7.74 -12.68 -2.37
CA ASN A 340 7.06 -11.87 -1.35
C ASN A 340 7.35 -10.36 -1.42
N ASN A 341 7.55 -9.80 -2.62
CA ASN A 341 7.77 -8.37 -2.78
C ASN A 341 6.47 -7.60 -2.92
N SER A 342 6.51 -6.32 -2.55
CA SER A 342 5.36 -5.42 -2.67
C SER A 342 5.74 -4.09 -3.34
N VAL A 343 4.91 -3.67 -4.29
CA VAL A 343 4.99 -2.41 -5.03
C VAL A 343 3.69 -1.65 -4.76
N ILE A 344 3.74 -0.64 -3.89
CA ILE A 344 2.55 0.00 -3.31
C ILE A 344 2.57 1.51 -3.50
N GLY A 345 1.50 2.11 -4.02
CA GLY A 345 1.32 3.56 -4.02
C GLY A 345 2.33 4.34 -4.86
N ASN A 346 3.04 3.69 -5.79
CA ASN A 346 4.06 4.33 -6.60
C ASN A 346 3.44 5.01 -7.83
N THR A 347 4.13 6.02 -8.35
CA THR A 347 3.78 6.70 -9.61
C THR A 347 4.86 6.42 -10.65
N PHE A 348 4.46 5.78 -11.75
CA PHE A 348 5.32 5.50 -12.91
C PHE A 348 4.82 6.29 -14.11
N ASN A 349 5.63 7.21 -14.64
CA ASN A 349 5.22 8.08 -15.75
C ASN A 349 6.22 8.11 -16.91
N SER A 350 5.75 7.94 -18.15
CA SER A 350 6.55 8.16 -19.36
C SER A 350 7.86 7.35 -19.40
N ASN A 351 7.86 6.15 -18.83
CA ASN A 351 9.00 5.25 -18.91
C ASN A 351 8.94 4.41 -20.20
N SER A 352 10.08 4.15 -20.83
CA SER A 352 10.15 3.39 -22.09
C SER A 352 10.00 1.86 -21.92
N GLY A 353 9.63 1.40 -20.72
CA GLY A 353 9.25 0.02 -20.40
C GLY A 353 7.89 -0.05 -19.69
N TYR A 354 7.60 -1.21 -19.08
CA TYR A 354 6.40 -1.35 -18.25
C TYR A 354 6.55 -0.57 -16.94
N GLY A 355 5.44 -0.03 -16.41
CA GLY A 355 5.41 0.55 -15.06
C GLY A 355 5.92 -0.45 -14.02
N VAL A 356 5.43 -1.69 -14.07
CA VAL A 356 5.93 -2.81 -13.26
C VAL A 356 6.12 -4.06 -14.12
N GLY A 357 7.34 -4.58 -14.17
CA GLY A 357 7.68 -5.87 -14.78
C GLY A 357 8.03 -6.91 -13.72
N ILE A 358 7.44 -8.11 -13.81
CA ILE A 358 7.62 -9.22 -12.87
C ILE A 358 8.01 -10.46 -13.67
N TYR A 359 9.14 -11.08 -13.29
CA TYR A 359 9.76 -12.18 -14.01
C TYR A 359 10.25 -13.27 -13.05
N PHE A 360 9.92 -14.54 -13.31
CA PHE A 360 10.29 -15.68 -12.45
C PHE A 360 10.07 -15.43 -10.94
N SER A 361 8.99 -14.74 -10.57
CA SER A 361 8.78 -14.27 -9.20
C SER A 361 7.44 -14.74 -8.65
N ASN A 362 7.39 -14.97 -7.33
CA ASN A 362 6.18 -15.47 -6.67
C ASN A 362 5.71 -14.56 -5.53
N ASN A 363 4.42 -14.67 -5.20
CA ASN A 363 3.80 -13.96 -4.09
C ASN A 363 4.01 -12.45 -4.13
N THR A 364 3.95 -11.86 -5.33
CA THR A 364 4.17 -10.41 -5.51
C THR A 364 2.85 -9.65 -5.41
N MET A 365 2.87 -8.51 -4.72
CA MET A 365 1.72 -7.60 -4.63
C MET A 365 2.02 -6.27 -5.35
N VAL A 366 1.13 -5.86 -6.24
CA VAL A 366 1.14 -4.57 -6.93
C VAL A 366 -0.18 -3.87 -6.59
N ASP A 367 -0.13 -2.91 -5.66
CA ASP A 367 -1.31 -2.29 -5.04
C ASP A 367 -1.33 -0.76 -5.14
N GLY A 368 -2.41 -0.18 -5.65
CA GLY A 368 -2.63 1.26 -5.56
C GLY A 368 -1.62 2.11 -6.34
N ASN A 369 -0.99 1.57 -7.39
CA ASN A 369 -0.01 2.32 -8.17
C ASN A 369 -0.68 3.10 -9.30
N ASN A 370 -0.11 4.25 -9.64
CA ASN A 370 -0.51 5.08 -10.78
C ASN A 370 0.50 4.91 -11.92
N MET A 371 0.04 4.51 -13.10
CA MET A 371 0.88 4.22 -14.27
C MET A 371 0.37 4.99 -15.48
N GLU A 372 1.13 5.97 -15.95
CA GLU A 372 0.73 6.84 -17.06
C GLU A 372 1.80 6.90 -18.15
N SER A 373 1.38 6.74 -19.41
CA SER A 373 2.25 6.92 -20.60
C SER A 373 3.55 6.09 -20.60
N ASN A 374 3.64 5.05 -19.78
CA ASN A 374 4.70 4.05 -19.87
C ASN A 374 4.41 3.11 -21.03
N VAL A 375 5.42 2.45 -21.62
CA VAL A 375 5.21 1.50 -22.73
C VAL A 375 4.08 0.51 -22.45
N GLY A 376 4.00 -0.04 -21.23
CA GLY A 376 2.84 -0.78 -20.73
C GLY A 376 2.64 -0.57 -19.22
N GLY A 377 1.55 -1.10 -18.66
CA GLY A 377 1.25 -0.95 -17.23
C GLY A 377 1.99 -1.99 -16.38
N ILE A 378 1.38 -3.17 -16.25
CA ILE A 378 1.92 -4.30 -15.47
C ILE A 378 2.17 -5.48 -16.39
N SER A 379 3.38 -6.04 -16.38
CA SER A 379 3.72 -7.29 -17.06
C SER A 379 4.12 -8.35 -16.03
N VAL A 380 3.44 -9.50 -16.05
CA VAL A 380 3.74 -10.67 -15.22
C VAL A 380 4.09 -11.82 -16.14
N SER A 381 5.36 -12.21 -16.19
CA SER A 381 5.83 -13.08 -17.25
C SER A 381 6.74 -14.19 -16.74
N TRP A 382 6.62 -15.37 -17.36
CA TRP A 382 7.51 -16.52 -17.20
C TRP A 382 7.52 -17.11 -15.79
N LEU A 383 6.69 -18.15 -15.61
CA LEU A 383 6.59 -18.98 -14.41
C LEU A 383 6.40 -18.19 -13.12
N CYS A 384 5.70 -17.06 -13.18
CA CYS A 384 5.29 -16.33 -11.99
C CYS A 384 4.07 -17.02 -11.34
N TYR A 385 4.10 -17.13 -10.02
CA TYR A 385 3.02 -17.74 -9.23
C TYR A 385 2.44 -16.77 -8.19
N ASN A 386 1.12 -16.76 -8.04
CA ASN A 386 0.44 -16.03 -6.96
C ASN A 386 0.75 -14.52 -6.94
N THR A 387 0.55 -13.85 -8.08
CA THR A 387 0.72 -12.39 -8.19
C THR A 387 -0.62 -11.68 -8.00
N THR A 388 -0.70 -10.72 -7.09
CA THR A 388 -1.89 -9.89 -6.86
C THR A 388 -1.66 -8.49 -7.41
N MET A 389 -2.49 -8.09 -8.37
CA MET A 389 -2.53 -6.77 -8.99
C MET A 389 -3.86 -6.12 -8.63
N LYS A 390 -3.86 -5.18 -7.68
CA LYS A 390 -5.10 -4.59 -7.19
C LYS A 390 -5.08 -3.07 -7.08
N ASN A 391 -6.25 -2.44 -7.27
CA ASN A 391 -6.46 -1.00 -7.08
C ASN A 391 -5.50 -0.10 -7.89
N ASN A 392 -4.90 -0.60 -8.98
CA ASN A 392 -3.98 0.21 -9.79
C ASN A 392 -4.76 1.06 -10.80
N ASN A 393 -4.29 2.29 -11.02
CA ASN A 393 -4.77 3.18 -12.07
C ASN A 393 -3.77 3.15 -13.22
N ILE A 394 -4.19 2.62 -14.38
CA ILE A 394 -3.33 2.32 -15.52
C ILE A 394 -3.88 3.03 -16.75
N ASN A 395 -3.13 4.02 -17.24
CA ASN A 395 -3.44 4.78 -18.44
C ASN A 395 -2.27 4.72 -19.43
N ILE A 396 -2.32 3.81 -20.39
CA ILE A 396 -1.23 3.52 -21.32
C ILE A 396 -1.51 4.19 -22.66
N THR A 397 -0.72 5.21 -22.98
CA THR A 397 -0.83 5.96 -24.23
C THR A 397 0.10 5.48 -25.35
N THR A 398 0.81 4.39 -25.10
CA THR A 398 1.89 3.85 -25.95
C THR A 398 1.55 2.43 -26.41
N SER A 399 2.53 1.62 -26.84
CA SER A 399 2.30 0.40 -27.61
C SER A 399 2.08 -0.90 -26.83
N GLY A 400 2.14 -0.91 -25.50
CA GLY A 400 2.01 -2.10 -24.64
C GLY A 400 0.63 -2.24 -23.99
N HIS A 401 0.39 -3.40 -23.40
CA HIS A 401 -0.85 -3.71 -22.68
C HIS A 401 -0.95 -2.96 -21.35
N GLY A 402 -2.18 -2.76 -20.86
CA GLY A 402 -2.42 -2.26 -19.51
C GLY A 402 -1.95 -3.26 -18.46
N ILE A 403 -2.49 -4.48 -18.50
CA ILE A 403 -2.05 -5.62 -17.69
C ILE A 403 -1.84 -6.82 -18.61
N TYR A 404 -0.63 -7.36 -18.61
CA TYR A 404 -0.26 -8.53 -19.39
C TYR A 404 0.24 -9.65 -18.49
N THR A 405 -0.30 -10.86 -18.66
CA THR A 405 0.24 -12.05 -18.01
C THR A 405 0.61 -13.11 -19.04
N TYR A 406 1.82 -13.66 -18.90
CA TYR A 406 2.38 -14.60 -19.86
C TYR A 406 3.01 -15.78 -19.12
N TYR A 407 2.50 -17.00 -19.34
CA TYR A 407 2.98 -18.21 -18.66
C TYR A 407 2.98 -18.05 -17.13
N SER A 408 1.88 -17.53 -16.59
CA SER A 408 1.72 -17.28 -15.15
C SER A 408 0.56 -18.08 -14.57
N ILE A 409 0.61 -18.35 -13.26
CA ILE A 409 -0.37 -19.18 -12.57
C ILE A 409 -0.88 -18.46 -11.34
N ASN A 410 -2.19 -18.58 -11.08
CA ASN A 410 -2.83 -18.12 -9.86
C ASN A 410 -2.70 -16.60 -9.64
N ALA A 411 -2.82 -15.80 -10.70
CA ALA A 411 -2.84 -14.35 -10.55
C ALA A 411 -4.21 -13.86 -10.07
N THR A 412 -4.24 -12.72 -9.38
CA THR A 412 -5.46 -12.01 -9.00
C THR A 412 -5.38 -10.58 -9.51
N ILE A 413 -6.25 -10.21 -10.45
CA ILE A 413 -6.34 -8.87 -11.03
C ILE A 413 -7.66 -8.26 -10.56
N THR A 414 -7.64 -7.34 -9.59
CA THR A 414 -8.88 -6.83 -9.00
C THR A 414 -8.94 -5.35 -8.65
N GLY A 415 -10.08 -4.70 -8.90
CA GLY A 415 -10.26 -3.29 -8.54
C GLY A 415 -9.39 -2.32 -9.34
N ASN A 416 -8.80 -2.75 -10.46
CA ASN A 416 -7.96 -1.87 -11.27
C ASN A 416 -8.82 -1.04 -12.24
N MET A 417 -8.38 0.19 -12.49
CA MET A 417 -8.87 1.02 -13.59
C MET A 417 -7.85 0.96 -14.72
N VAL A 418 -8.26 0.45 -15.89
CA VAL A 418 -7.33 0.21 -17.01
C VAL A 418 -7.87 0.86 -18.29
N ASN A 419 -7.01 1.65 -18.92
CA ASN A 419 -7.24 2.28 -20.22
C ASN A 419 -5.95 2.23 -21.04
N SER A 420 -5.95 1.48 -22.14
CA SER A 420 -4.80 1.29 -23.03
C SER A 420 -5.18 1.69 -24.44
N ILE A 421 -4.49 2.71 -24.99
CA ILE A 421 -4.92 3.34 -26.24
C ILE A 421 -4.39 2.66 -27.52
N ASN A 422 -3.49 1.67 -27.44
CA ASN A 422 -3.01 0.99 -28.65
C ASN A 422 -3.03 -0.55 -28.55
N GLN A 423 -3.47 -1.10 -27.43
CA GLN A 423 -3.41 -2.54 -27.14
C GLN A 423 -4.56 -3.00 -26.25
N ILE A 424 -4.61 -4.31 -26.03
CA ILE A 424 -5.57 -4.96 -25.12
C ILE A 424 -5.33 -4.47 -23.69
N ASP A 425 -6.41 -4.14 -22.96
CA ASP A 425 -6.32 -3.65 -21.58
C ASP A 425 -5.83 -4.73 -20.63
N ILE A 426 -6.51 -5.88 -20.58
CA ILE A 426 -6.08 -7.03 -19.78
C ILE A 426 -5.90 -8.24 -20.70
N HIS A 427 -4.66 -8.69 -20.86
CA HIS A 427 -4.31 -9.79 -21.74
C HIS A 427 -3.63 -10.94 -21.00
N LEU A 428 -4.21 -12.14 -21.11
CA LEU A 428 -3.66 -13.38 -20.58
C LEU A 428 -3.23 -14.27 -21.74
N TRP A 429 -1.97 -14.71 -21.72
CA TRP A 429 -1.42 -15.67 -22.67
C TRP A 429 -0.82 -16.85 -21.91
N ASN A 430 -1.31 -18.06 -22.23
CA ASN A 430 -0.95 -19.30 -21.53
C ASN A 430 -0.88 -19.15 -20.01
N SER A 431 -1.86 -18.44 -19.43
CA SER A 431 -1.93 -18.19 -18.00
C SER A 431 -3.15 -18.88 -17.42
N ASN A 432 -3.02 -19.49 -16.24
CA ASN A 432 -4.03 -20.40 -15.69
C ASN A 432 -4.42 -20.00 -14.26
N TYR A 433 -5.62 -20.43 -13.85
CA TYR A 433 -6.12 -20.23 -12.47
C TYR A 433 -6.17 -18.75 -12.03
N THR A 434 -6.34 -17.83 -12.99
CA THR A 434 -6.34 -16.39 -12.71
C THR A 434 -7.74 -15.89 -12.42
N THR A 435 -7.88 -15.00 -11.45
CA THR A 435 -9.14 -14.29 -11.18
C THR A 435 -9.02 -12.83 -11.62
N ILE A 436 -9.90 -12.39 -12.50
CA ILE A 436 -10.03 -11.01 -12.98
C ILE A 436 -11.36 -10.49 -12.46
N SER A 437 -11.36 -9.62 -11.44
CA SER A 437 -12.62 -9.21 -10.81
C SER A 437 -12.72 -7.74 -10.41
N ASN A 438 -13.92 -7.16 -10.53
CA ASN A 438 -14.20 -5.78 -10.12
C ASN A 438 -13.28 -4.73 -10.80
N ASN A 439 -12.77 -5.01 -12.00
CA ASN A 439 -11.98 -4.04 -12.75
C ASN A 439 -12.89 -3.14 -13.60
N ILE A 440 -12.44 -1.91 -13.81
CA ILE A 440 -13.07 -0.92 -14.66
C ILE A 440 -12.19 -0.73 -15.90
N ILE A 441 -12.70 -1.10 -17.07
CA ILE A 441 -12.04 -0.95 -18.36
C ILE A 441 -12.82 0.06 -19.19
N LEU A 442 -12.17 1.17 -19.56
CA LEU A 442 -12.77 2.30 -20.25
C LEU A 442 -11.94 2.67 -21.47
N ASN A 443 -12.59 2.95 -22.61
CA ASN A 443 -11.96 3.52 -23.81
C ASN A 443 -10.80 2.70 -24.38
N GLY A 444 -10.80 1.38 -24.19
CA GLY A 444 -9.75 0.51 -24.69
C GLY A 444 -9.70 0.51 -26.23
N ASN A 445 -8.62 0.99 -26.84
CA ASN A 445 -8.51 1.03 -28.31
C ASN A 445 -8.22 -0.34 -28.96
N SER A 446 -8.53 -1.42 -28.25
CA SER A 446 -8.52 -2.80 -28.75
C SER A 446 -9.61 -3.60 -28.02
N ARG A 447 -9.28 -4.80 -27.54
CA ARG A 447 -10.15 -5.63 -26.71
C ARG A 447 -10.00 -5.25 -25.24
N GLY A 448 -11.08 -5.33 -24.46
CA GLY A 448 -11.01 -5.10 -23.02
C GLY A 448 -10.26 -6.23 -22.30
N ILE A 449 -10.82 -7.43 -22.28
CA ILE A 449 -10.17 -8.61 -21.71
C ILE A 449 -9.97 -9.66 -22.80
N SER A 450 -8.75 -10.20 -22.92
CA SER A 450 -8.43 -11.24 -23.91
C SER A 450 -7.67 -12.42 -23.30
N LEU A 451 -8.20 -13.63 -23.50
CA LEU A 451 -7.58 -14.90 -23.15
C LEU A 451 -7.06 -15.61 -24.41
N ALA A 452 -5.79 -16.02 -24.41
CA ALA A 452 -5.16 -16.71 -25.53
C ALA A 452 -4.14 -17.77 -25.08
N GLY A 453 -3.62 -18.55 -26.03
CA GLY A 453 -2.54 -19.53 -25.82
C GLY A 453 -2.87 -20.64 -24.82
N GLY A 454 -4.14 -21.09 -24.74
CA GLY A 454 -4.56 -22.14 -23.81
C GLY A 454 -4.89 -21.67 -22.39
N SER A 455 -5.10 -20.36 -22.18
CA SER A 455 -5.42 -19.81 -20.85
C SER A 455 -6.73 -20.39 -20.29
N SER A 456 -6.62 -21.17 -19.22
CA SER A 456 -7.70 -22.01 -18.71
C SER A 456 -7.93 -21.86 -17.20
N ASN A 457 -9.14 -22.19 -16.74
CA ASN A 457 -9.57 -22.01 -15.35
C ASN A 457 -9.53 -20.54 -14.89
N ILE A 458 -9.94 -19.63 -15.77
CA ILE A 458 -9.97 -18.19 -15.52
C ILE A 458 -11.36 -17.77 -15.04
N PHE A 459 -11.40 -16.98 -13.97
CA PHE A 459 -12.63 -16.37 -13.45
C PHE A 459 -12.67 -14.88 -13.82
N ILE A 460 -13.55 -14.48 -14.74
CA ILE A 460 -13.80 -13.08 -15.09
C ILE A 460 -15.10 -12.65 -14.42
N LEU A 461 -15.00 -11.93 -13.30
CA LEU A 461 -16.12 -11.69 -12.38
C LEU A 461 -16.41 -10.20 -12.15
N ASN A 462 -17.65 -9.74 -12.30
CA ASN A 462 -18.07 -8.40 -11.87
C ASN A 462 -17.23 -7.24 -12.46
N ASN A 463 -16.68 -7.38 -13.66
CA ASN A 463 -15.94 -6.31 -14.33
C ASN A 463 -16.91 -5.39 -15.09
N ASN A 464 -16.56 -4.11 -15.18
CA ASN A 464 -17.25 -3.11 -15.98
C ASN A 464 -16.39 -2.80 -17.22
N ILE A 465 -16.86 -3.16 -18.41
CA ILE A 465 -16.09 -3.09 -19.66
C ILE A 465 -16.88 -2.31 -20.70
N THR A 466 -16.37 -1.14 -21.09
CA THR A 466 -17.07 -0.28 -22.02
C THR A 466 -16.15 0.53 -22.92
N LEU A 467 -16.71 0.94 -24.07
CA LEU A 467 -16.07 1.82 -25.06
C LEU A 467 -14.77 1.24 -25.62
N CYS A 468 -14.60 -0.09 -25.60
CA CYS A 468 -13.49 -0.72 -26.31
C CYS A 468 -13.72 -0.63 -27.83
N THR A 469 -12.69 -0.41 -28.66
CA THR A 469 -12.84 -0.36 -30.13
C THR A 469 -12.99 -1.75 -30.76
N ASN A 470 -12.81 -2.81 -29.98
CA ASN A 470 -13.00 -4.19 -30.39
C ASN A 470 -13.96 -4.91 -29.40
N ASN A 471 -13.80 -6.21 -29.21
CA ASN A 471 -14.60 -7.01 -28.30
C ASN A 471 -14.43 -6.56 -26.84
N GLY A 472 -15.50 -6.58 -26.05
CA GLY A 472 -15.39 -6.41 -24.60
C GLY A 472 -14.56 -7.54 -23.97
N ILE A 473 -14.97 -8.79 -24.20
CA ILE A 473 -14.23 -9.98 -23.78
C ILE A 473 -14.00 -10.91 -24.98
N TYR A 474 -12.79 -11.44 -25.12
CA TYR A 474 -12.39 -12.34 -26.20
C TYR A 474 -11.67 -13.57 -25.67
N LEU A 475 -12.16 -14.77 -25.99
CA LEU A 475 -11.55 -16.04 -25.67
C LEU A 475 -11.07 -16.69 -26.98
N ALA A 476 -9.79 -17.04 -27.07
CA ALA A 476 -9.18 -17.67 -28.24
C ALA A 476 -8.27 -18.84 -27.88
N ASP A 477 -7.84 -19.58 -28.90
CA ASP A 477 -6.72 -20.52 -28.86
C ASP A 477 -6.80 -21.54 -27.73
N SER A 478 -7.89 -22.31 -27.68
CA SER A 478 -8.12 -23.34 -26.65
C SER A 478 -8.17 -22.82 -25.20
N SER A 479 -8.65 -21.58 -25.00
CA SER A 479 -8.90 -21.04 -23.66
C SER A 479 -10.14 -21.71 -23.03
N ASN A 480 -9.92 -22.82 -22.31
CA ASN A 480 -10.98 -23.74 -21.86
C ASN A 480 -11.32 -23.57 -20.37
N ASN A 481 -12.48 -24.09 -19.95
CA ASN A 481 -12.88 -24.17 -18.53
C ASN A 481 -12.91 -22.80 -17.82
N ASN A 482 -13.27 -21.75 -18.55
CA ASN A 482 -13.33 -20.38 -18.04
C ASN A 482 -14.75 -20.01 -17.63
N ARG A 483 -14.86 -19.16 -16.59
CA ARG A 483 -16.14 -18.65 -16.09
C ARG A 483 -16.19 -17.13 -16.22
N ILE A 484 -17.15 -16.63 -17.00
CA ILE A 484 -17.43 -15.21 -17.19
C ILE A 484 -18.76 -14.91 -16.49
N SER A 485 -18.73 -14.23 -15.35
CA SER A 485 -19.92 -14.05 -14.53
C SER A 485 -20.10 -12.66 -13.93
N GLY A 486 -21.33 -12.16 -13.91
CA GLY A 486 -21.65 -10.89 -13.22
C GLY A 486 -21.09 -9.64 -13.90
N ASN A 487 -20.55 -9.73 -15.12
CA ASN A 487 -19.91 -8.60 -15.78
C ASN A 487 -20.94 -7.67 -16.43
N LEU A 488 -20.63 -6.37 -16.42
CA LEU A 488 -21.36 -5.32 -17.12
C LEU A 488 -20.55 -4.93 -18.37
N ILE A 489 -21.04 -5.28 -19.56
CA ILE A 489 -20.31 -5.13 -20.83
C ILE A 489 -21.19 -4.34 -21.79
N TYR A 490 -20.75 -3.16 -22.22
CA TYR A 490 -21.61 -2.33 -23.08
C TYR A 490 -20.87 -1.34 -23.94
N SER A 491 -21.49 -0.95 -25.06
CA SER A 491 -20.99 0.11 -25.95
C SER A 491 -19.57 -0.12 -26.47
N ASN A 492 -19.15 -1.38 -26.59
CA ASN A 492 -17.91 -1.72 -27.30
C ASN A 492 -18.18 -1.74 -28.81
N GLN A 493 -17.21 -1.36 -29.63
CA GLN A 493 -17.38 -1.14 -31.07
C GLN A 493 -17.39 -2.42 -31.90
N TYR A 494 -17.26 -3.59 -31.28
CA TYR A 494 -17.46 -4.89 -31.94
C TYR A 494 -18.49 -5.75 -31.21
N ASN A 495 -18.12 -6.90 -30.64
CA ASN A 495 -19.04 -7.75 -29.86
C ASN A 495 -18.87 -7.52 -28.36
N GLY A 496 -19.88 -7.90 -27.58
CA GLY A 496 -19.74 -7.95 -26.12
C GLY A 496 -18.77 -9.04 -25.70
N ILE A 497 -19.13 -10.31 -25.96
CA ILE A 497 -18.29 -11.49 -25.68
C ILE A 497 -18.13 -12.32 -26.96
N THR A 498 -16.89 -12.69 -27.28
CA THR A 498 -16.57 -13.61 -28.37
C THR A 498 -15.81 -14.82 -27.85
N MET A 499 -16.25 -16.02 -28.26
CA MET A 499 -15.56 -17.30 -28.00
C MET A 499 -15.11 -17.93 -29.32
N GLY A 500 -13.80 -18.08 -29.52
CA GLY A 500 -13.17 -18.68 -30.69
C GLY A 500 -12.44 -19.98 -30.35
N ASN A 501 -12.90 -21.12 -30.86
CA ASN A 501 -12.27 -22.44 -30.70
C ASN A 501 -11.88 -22.76 -29.25
N ALA A 502 -12.82 -22.57 -28.33
CA ALA A 502 -12.64 -22.80 -26.89
C ALA A 502 -13.71 -23.78 -26.39
N ASN A 503 -13.47 -24.49 -25.28
CA ASN A 503 -14.39 -25.53 -24.79
C ASN A 503 -14.71 -25.36 -23.31
N ASN A 504 -15.85 -25.91 -22.89
CA ASN A 504 -16.23 -26.02 -21.48
C ASN A 504 -16.30 -24.66 -20.74
N ASN A 505 -16.68 -23.59 -21.43
CA ASN A 505 -16.76 -22.26 -20.81
C ASN A 505 -18.19 -21.96 -20.32
N THR A 506 -18.29 -21.27 -19.19
CA THR A 506 -19.56 -20.85 -18.58
C THR A 506 -19.70 -19.33 -18.59
N ILE A 507 -20.74 -18.82 -19.24
CA ILE A 507 -21.11 -17.40 -19.26
C ILE A 507 -22.42 -17.25 -18.49
N SER A 508 -22.40 -16.56 -17.35
CA SER A 508 -23.60 -16.45 -16.54
C SER A 508 -23.82 -15.12 -15.83
N ASN A 509 -25.08 -14.70 -15.63
CA ASN A 509 -25.40 -13.49 -14.87
C ASN A 509 -24.74 -12.20 -15.41
N ASN A 510 -24.41 -12.14 -16.71
CA ASN A 510 -23.82 -10.94 -17.30
C ASN A 510 -24.91 -10.02 -17.86
N THR A 511 -24.67 -8.72 -17.84
CA THR A 511 -25.49 -7.71 -18.51
C THR A 511 -24.73 -7.17 -19.71
N ILE A 512 -25.24 -7.41 -20.93
CA ILE A 512 -24.51 -7.17 -22.18
C ILE A 512 -25.37 -6.38 -23.18
N TYR A 513 -24.98 -5.14 -23.52
CA TYR A 513 -25.85 -4.30 -24.35
C TYR A 513 -25.16 -3.24 -25.21
N SER A 514 -25.90 -2.71 -26.19
CA SER A 514 -25.46 -1.59 -27.04
C SER A 514 -24.20 -1.86 -27.87
N HIS A 515 -24.04 -3.08 -28.40
CA HIS A 515 -22.96 -3.43 -29.33
C HIS A 515 -23.45 -3.38 -30.80
N PRO A 516 -22.62 -2.89 -31.74
CA PRO A 516 -23.00 -2.78 -33.16
C PRO A 516 -23.11 -4.14 -33.87
N TYR A 517 -22.60 -5.22 -33.28
CA TYR A 517 -22.69 -6.58 -33.80
C TYR A 517 -23.37 -7.53 -32.80
N TYR A 518 -22.64 -8.46 -32.21
CA TYR A 518 -23.19 -9.50 -31.35
C TYR A 518 -23.07 -9.13 -29.86
N GLY A 519 -24.10 -9.41 -29.06
CA GLY A 519 -23.97 -9.45 -27.61
C GLY A 519 -23.00 -10.57 -27.20
N ILE A 520 -23.32 -11.79 -27.59
CA ILE A 520 -22.44 -12.97 -27.46
C ILE A 520 -22.32 -13.66 -28.82
N THR A 521 -21.10 -14.00 -29.23
CA THR A 521 -20.88 -14.90 -30.38
C THR A 521 -19.96 -16.07 -30.04
N ILE A 522 -20.33 -17.24 -30.53
CA ILE A 522 -19.58 -18.49 -30.38
C ILE A 522 -19.15 -18.93 -31.78
N SER A 523 -17.86 -19.17 -31.97
CA SER A 523 -17.29 -19.64 -33.22
C SER A 523 -16.34 -20.81 -32.95
N GLY A 524 -16.79 -22.04 -33.22
CA GLY A 524 -16.00 -23.24 -32.92
C GLY A 524 -16.08 -23.69 -31.46
N GLY A 525 -15.52 -24.87 -31.18
CA GLY A 525 -15.48 -25.46 -29.83
C GLY A 525 -16.84 -26.00 -29.35
N GLY A 526 -16.96 -26.37 -28.08
CA GLY A 526 -18.21 -26.93 -27.55
C GLY A 526 -18.29 -27.09 -26.03
N ASN A 527 -19.43 -27.65 -25.59
CA ASN A 527 -19.79 -27.85 -24.18
C ASN A 527 -19.86 -26.55 -23.37
N HIS A 528 -20.35 -25.47 -23.99
CA HIS A 528 -20.52 -24.19 -23.32
C HIS A 528 -21.83 -24.15 -22.52
N THR A 529 -21.83 -23.45 -21.39
CA THR A 529 -23.05 -23.13 -20.65
C THR A 529 -23.25 -21.61 -20.65
N ILE A 530 -24.38 -21.14 -21.18
CA ILE A 530 -24.75 -19.73 -21.22
C ILE A 530 -26.05 -19.60 -20.45
N SER A 531 -26.03 -18.99 -19.26
CA SER A 531 -27.22 -18.94 -18.40
C SER A 531 -27.45 -17.65 -17.65
N ASN A 532 -28.72 -17.28 -17.44
CA ASN A 532 -29.09 -16.11 -16.65
C ASN A 532 -28.47 -14.78 -17.14
N ASN A 533 -28.16 -14.65 -18.43
CA ASN A 533 -27.62 -13.40 -18.98
C ASN A 533 -28.75 -12.47 -19.44
N ASN A 534 -28.56 -11.17 -19.28
CA ASN A 534 -29.45 -10.12 -19.78
C ASN A 534 -28.79 -9.41 -20.96
N ILE A 535 -29.29 -9.63 -22.18
CA ILE A 535 -28.65 -9.24 -23.44
C ILE A 535 -29.62 -8.40 -24.28
N TYR A 536 -29.30 -7.12 -24.52
CA TYR A 536 -30.25 -6.23 -25.21
C TYR A 536 -29.61 -5.13 -26.03
N SER A 537 -30.37 -4.53 -26.95
CA SER A 537 -29.93 -3.38 -27.76
C SER A 537 -28.65 -3.63 -28.57
N ASN A 538 -28.38 -4.87 -28.97
CA ASN A 538 -27.32 -5.21 -29.90
C ASN A 538 -27.91 -5.43 -31.30
N GLN A 539 -27.08 -5.42 -32.35
CA GLN A 539 -27.57 -5.84 -33.67
C GLN A 539 -28.08 -7.29 -33.60
N ARG A 540 -27.32 -8.19 -32.99
CA ARG A 540 -27.72 -9.57 -32.73
C ARG A 540 -27.45 -9.92 -31.27
N GLY A 541 -28.38 -10.59 -30.60
CA GLY A 541 -28.23 -10.97 -29.19
C GLY A 541 -27.17 -12.06 -29.01
N ILE A 542 -27.52 -13.29 -29.35
CA ILE A 542 -26.64 -14.46 -29.28
C ILE A 542 -26.47 -15.08 -30.66
N ASN A 543 -25.22 -15.32 -31.07
CA ASN A 543 -24.87 -16.02 -32.29
C ASN A 543 -24.07 -17.30 -32.05
N ILE A 544 -24.41 -18.36 -32.78
CA ILE A 544 -23.72 -19.65 -32.76
C ILE A 544 -23.23 -20.01 -34.16
N ALA A 545 -21.93 -20.21 -34.29
CA ALA A 545 -21.27 -20.66 -35.51
C ALA A 545 -20.41 -21.89 -35.21
N SER A 546 -20.79 -23.05 -35.75
CA SER A 546 -19.97 -24.27 -35.73
C SER A 546 -19.52 -24.71 -34.33
N SER A 547 -20.44 -24.69 -33.34
CA SER A 547 -20.17 -25.08 -31.96
C SER A 547 -21.15 -26.16 -31.49
N ASN A 548 -20.67 -27.15 -30.74
CA ASN A 548 -21.45 -28.32 -30.32
C ASN A 548 -21.78 -28.30 -28.82
N ASN A 549 -22.89 -28.94 -28.44
CA ASN A 549 -23.31 -29.14 -27.05
C ASN A 549 -23.39 -27.84 -26.23
N VAL A 550 -24.01 -26.78 -26.76
CA VAL A 550 -24.17 -25.53 -26.01
C VAL A 550 -25.48 -25.55 -25.24
N THR A 551 -25.42 -25.33 -23.93
CA THR A 551 -26.61 -25.20 -23.06
C THR A 551 -26.95 -23.73 -22.87
N PHE A 552 -28.16 -23.33 -23.27
CA PHE A 552 -28.74 -22.01 -23.01
C PHE A 552 -29.84 -22.15 -21.98
N ASP A 553 -29.66 -21.58 -20.79
CA ASP A 553 -30.67 -21.64 -19.72
C ASP A 553 -31.02 -20.27 -19.14
N SER A 554 -32.31 -19.94 -19.08
CA SER A 554 -32.80 -18.78 -18.34
C SER A 554 -32.22 -17.42 -18.79
N ASN A 555 -31.81 -17.28 -20.05
CA ASN A 555 -31.32 -16.00 -20.58
C ASN A 555 -32.47 -15.09 -21.03
N THR A 556 -32.33 -13.78 -20.81
CA THR A 556 -33.22 -12.74 -21.34
C THR A 556 -32.52 -12.04 -22.49
N VAL A 557 -33.04 -12.18 -23.72
CA VAL A 557 -32.43 -11.63 -24.94
C VAL A 557 -33.48 -10.80 -25.68
N CYS A 558 -33.43 -9.48 -25.56
CA CYS A 558 -34.54 -8.62 -25.95
C CYS A 558 -34.07 -7.32 -26.61
N SER A 559 -34.91 -6.69 -27.44
CA SER A 559 -34.58 -5.42 -28.09
C SER A 559 -33.32 -5.48 -28.97
N ASN A 560 -33.03 -6.64 -29.56
CA ASN A 560 -32.00 -6.80 -30.59
C ASN A 560 -32.68 -6.83 -31.96
N THR A 561 -31.92 -6.66 -33.06
CA THR A 561 -32.51 -6.90 -34.39
C THR A 561 -32.86 -8.38 -34.58
N TYR A 562 -31.99 -9.26 -34.08
CA TYR A 562 -32.25 -10.70 -33.93
C TYR A 562 -31.81 -11.16 -32.55
N ASP A 563 -32.69 -11.83 -31.81
CA ASP A 563 -32.36 -12.26 -30.44
C ASP A 563 -31.43 -13.48 -30.45
N PHE A 564 -31.80 -14.51 -31.20
CA PHE A 564 -30.99 -15.71 -31.41
C PHE A 564 -30.71 -15.88 -32.90
N TYR A 565 -29.45 -16.17 -33.25
CA TYR A 565 -29.00 -16.32 -34.63
C TYR A 565 -28.01 -17.48 -34.78
N CYS A 566 -28.09 -18.22 -35.88
CA CYS A 566 -27.21 -19.36 -36.19
C CYS A 566 -26.71 -19.24 -37.64
N THR A 567 -25.40 -19.30 -37.88
CA THR A 567 -24.79 -18.98 -39.20
C THR A 567 -24.24 -20.15 -40.01
N SER A 568 -24.20 -21.39 -39.50
CA SER A 568 -23.65 -22.54 -40.27
C SER A 568 -24.52 -23.80 -40.18
N SER A 569 -24.65 -24.50 -41.32
CA SER A 569 -25.42 -25.74 -41.52
C SER A 569 -24.71 -27.01 -41.05
N THR A 570 -23.52 -26.89 -40.48
CA THR A 570 -22.72 -28.02 -40.02
C THR A 570 -22.35 -27.82 -38.55
N THR A 571 -23.00 -28.59 -37.68
CA THR A 571 -22.66 -28.82 -36.26
C THR A 571 -23.07 -27.72 -35.27
N SER A 572 -24.37 -27.61 -35.01
CA SER A 572 -24.92 -27.25 -33.69
C SER A 572 -25.43 -28.50 -32.97
N GLY A 573 -24.69 -29.62 -33.06
CA GLY A 573 -25.15 -30.90 -32.53
C GLY A 573 -25.45 -30.79 -31.03
N ASN A 574 -26.67 -31.15 -30.63
CA ASN A 574 -27.15 -31.25 -29.24
C ASN A 574 -27.09 -29.96 -28.39
N SER A 575 -27.32 -28.78 -28.98
CA SER A 575 -27.52 -27.58 -28.16
C SER A 575 -28.92 -27.58 -27.52
N THR A 576 -29.02 -27.18 -26.26
CA THR A 576 -30.28 -27.19 -25.49
C THR A 576 -30.70 -25.77 -25.13
N PHE A 577 -32.00 -25.49 -25.23
CA PHE A 577 -32.58 -24.20 -24.86
C PHE A 577 -33.67 -24.42 -23.82
N THR A 578 -33.48 -23.91 -22.61
CA THR A 578 -34.43 -24.01 -21.49
C THR A 578 -34.70 -22.64 -20.89
N ASN A 579 -35.98 -22.30 -20.64
CA ASN A 579 -36.39 -21.07 -19.95
C ASN A 579 -35.86 -19.74 -20.51
N ASN A 580 -35.43 -19.68 -21.77
CA ASN A 580 -34.92 -18.46 -22.38
C ASN A 580 -36.08 -17.57 -22.87
N THR A 581 -35.95 -16.25 -22.69
CA THR A 581 -36.93 -15.25 -23.11
C THR A 581 -36.37 -14.42 -24.27
N GLY A 582 -37.08 -14.40 -25.40
CA GLY A 582 -36.80 -13.55 -26.57
C GLY A 582 -37.94 -12.55 -26.81
N CYS A 583 -37.67 -11.26 -27.06
CA CYS A 583 -38.71 -10.22 -27.11
C CYS A 583 -38.98 -9.60 -28.48
N THR A 584 -38.13 -9.80 -29.48
CA THR A 584 -38.14 -9.01 -30.73
C THR A 584 -38.41 -9.89 -31.95
N VAL A 585 -37.41 -10.65 -32.41
CA VAL A 585 -37.53 -11.56 -33.57
C VAL A 585 -36.57 -12.74 -33.37
N THR A 586 -37.14 -13.94 -33.22
CA THR A 586 -36.40 -15.20 -33.12
C THR A 586 -36.25 -15.81 -34.51
N GLN A 587 -35.20 -15.48 -35.26
CA GLN A 587 -34.88 -16.25 -36.47
C GLN A 587 -33.93 -17.40 -36.08
N ILE A 588 -34.51 -18.55 -35.73
CA ILE A 588 -33.77 -19.80 -35.57
C ILE A 588 -33.39 -20.28 -36.98
N GLY A 589 -32.26 -19.80 -37.52
CA GLY A 589 -31.70 -20.37 -38.75
C GLY A 589 -31.27 -21.81 -38.49
N THR A 590 -32.02 -22.81 -38.97
CA THR A 590 -31.68 -24.25 -39.01
C THR A 590 -30.86 -24.83 -37.84
N CYS A 591 -31.04 -24.33 -36.62
CA CYS A 591 -30.48 -24.91 -35.41
C CYS A 591 -31.44 -26.05 -35.02
N SER A 592 -31.14 -27.26 -35.50
CA SER A 592 -31.92 -28.49 -35.29
C SER A 592 -31.93 -28.96 -33.85
#